data_AF-A0A1G5TAP7-F1
#
_entry.id   AF-A0A1G5TAP7-F1
#
_cell.length_a   1.000
_cell.length_b   1.000
_cell.length_c   1.000
_cell.angle_alpha   90.00
_cell.angle_beta   90.00
_cell.angle_gamma   90.00
#
_symmetry.space_group_name_H-M   'P 1'
#
loop_
_entity.id
_entity.type
_entity.pdbx_description
1 polymer ?
#
loop_
_entity_poly.entity_id
_entity_poly.type
_entity_poly.pdbx_seq_one_letter_code
_entity_poly.pdbx_strand_id
1 'polypeptide(L)'
;MRKPNTAKAAPEARDLRQRAARARDAAGRFIKRPVDELRFASQTFTAPSSTGAMAAWHAACREHSIRTAPLQDCPALMRENGDVWSTRSLFQALEAGDITVSEYVRLHPLASERELRFAQVAHELNLGSLFASAYADEYPIEKFEPASAEAPTRHQLSPDRAWVVAQATAVDLSDLTIVQLHNLYDHFDAVAEIWCAVSSQPWANKDRGGWFRNLNAGGRIVDREEDRAAEIRNRIAAEIQTRTPTSELERDWRLETLIKFELLCETSLRHAPELRAEIAQAWGA
;
A
#
# COMPACT_ATOMS: atom_id res chain seq x y z
N MET A 1 -6.52 -60.77 3.34
CA MET A 1 -6.28 -59.95 4.56
C MET A 1 -5.82 -58.55 4.12
N ARG A 2 -6.71 -57.55 4.13
CA ARG A 2 -6.40 -56.14 3.82
C ARG A 2 -6.17 -55.39 5.13
N LYS A 3 -5.06 -54.66 5.26
CA LYS A 3 -4.78 -53.79 6.41
C LYS A 3 -5.64 -52.50 6.33
N PRO A 4 -6.22 -52.03 7.45
CA PRO A 4 -6.95 -50.76 7.47
C PRO A 4 -5.97 -49.58 7.47
N ASN A 5 -6.26 -48.57 6.66
CA ASN A 5 -5.48 -47.34 6.55
C ASN A 5 -6.09 -46.31 7.50
N THR A 6 -5.43 -46.05 8.63
CA THR A 6 -5.80 -45.00 9.59
C THR A 6 -5.16 -43.69 9.15
N ALA A 7 -5.85 -42.93 8.29
CA ALA A 7 -5.51 -41.54 8.04
C ALA A 7 -5.80 -40.72 9.30
N LYS A 8 -4.73 -40.20 9.91
CA LYS A 8 -4.76 -39.34 11.10
C LYS A 8 -5.22 -37.94 10.67
N ALA A 9 -6.38 -37.50 11.16
CA ALA A 9 -6.90 -36.16 10.89
C ALA A 9 -5.91 -35.08 11.36
N ALA A 10 -5.67 -34.08 10.51
CA ALA A 10 -4.85 -32.92 10.83
C ALA A 10 -5.56 -32.00 11.84
N PRO A 11 -4.85 -31.38 12.79
CA PRO A 11 -5.45 -30.49 13.78
C PRO A 11 -5.68 -29.09 13.19
N GLU A 12 -6.88 -28.82 12.64
CA GLU A 12 -7.16 -27.57 11.91
C GLU A 12 -7.65 -26.37 12.76
N ALA A 13 -8.14 -26.56 13.99
CA ALA A 13 -8.82 -25.46 14.70
C ALA A 13 -7.91 -24.53 15.54
N ARG A 14 -6.66 -24.93 15.83
CA ARG A 14 -5.75 -24.13 16.69
C ARG A 14 -4.93 -23.07 15.94
N ASP A 15 -4.84 -23.18 14.61
CA ASP A 15 -3.97 -22.32 13.79
C ASP A 15 -4.57 -20.92 13.59
N LEU A 16 -5.89 -20.82 13.34
CA LEU A 16 -6.55 -19.55 13.04
C LEU A 16 -6.46 -18.50 14.16
N ARG A 17 -6.73 -18.89 15.41
CA ARG A 17 -6.58 -17.98 16.57
C ARG A 17 -5.14 -17.52 16.75
N GLN A 18 -4.17 -18.39 16.46
CA GLN A 18 -2.75 -18.05 16.54
C GLN A 18 -2.33 -17.10 15.42
N ARG A 19 -2.88 -17.25 14.20
CA ARG A 19 -2.66 -16.32 13.10
C ARG A 19 -3.32 -14.97 13.36
N ALA A 20 -4.55 -14.94 13.88
CA ALA A 20 -5.25 -13.71 14.26
C ALA A 20 -4.51 -12.98 15.40
N ALA A 21 -4.01 -13.71 16.40
CA ALA A 21 -3.18 -13.14 17.46
C ALA A 21 -1.86 -12.56 16.91
N ARG A 22 -1.19 -13.25 15.98
CA ARG A 22 0.03 -12.75 15.32
C ARG A 22 -0.25 -11.51 14.46
N ALA A 23 -1.35 -11.48 13.72
CA ALA A 23 -1.76 -10.31 12.93
C ALA A 23 -2.08 -9.11 13.83
N ARG A 24 -2.77 -9.34 14.95
CA ARG A 24 -3.07 -8.32 15.96
C ARG A 24 -1.81 -7.81 16.66
N ASP A 25 -0.86 -8.67 16.98
CA ASP A 25 0.44 -8.29 17.54
C ASP A 25 1.30 -7.53 16.51
N ALA A 26 1.26 -7.91 15.23
CA ALA A 26 1.95 -7.20 14.16
C ALA A 26 1.37 -5.79 13.97
N ALA A 27 0.04 -5.67 13.88
CA ALA A 27 -0.66 -4.38 13.78
C ALA A 27 -0.45 -3.52 15.05
N GLY A 28 -0.45 -4.15 16.24
CA GLY A 28 -0.22 -3.48 17.51
C GLY A 28 1.20 -2.91 17.66
N ARG A 29 2.21 -3.52 17.04
CA ARG A 29 3.60 -2.99 17.00
C ARG A 29 3.73 -1.76 16.10
N PHE A 30 2.90 -1.63 15.06
CA PHE A 30 2.84 -0.41 14.26
C PHE A 30 2.16 0.74 15.02
N ILE A 31 1.16 0.43 15.85
CA ILE A 31 0.40 1.44 16.62
C ILE A 31 1.12 1.86 17.90
N LYS A 32 1.89 0.96 18.53
CA LYS A 32 2.66 1.22 19.76
C LYS A 32 4.15 1.45 19.48
N ARG A 33 4.49 2.40 18.61
CA ARG A 33 5.80 3.05 18.73
C ARG A 33 5.79 3.82 20.06
N PRO A 34 6.68 3.51 21.03
CA PRO A 34 6.80 4.35 22.21
C PRO A 34 7.18 5.75 21.75
N VAL A 35 6.35 6.72 22.13
CA VAL A 35 6.52 8.15 21.79
C VAL A 35 7.78 8.72 22.46
N ASP A 36 8.41 7.98 23.39
CA ASP A 36 9.45 8.47 24.30
C ASP A 36 10.91 8.33 23.83
N GLU A 37 11.21 7.84 22.62
CA GLU A 37 12.60 7.86 22.11
C GLU A 37 12.75 8.27 20.64
N LEU A 38 11.76 8.96 20.07
CA LEU A 38 12.05 9.88 18.97
C LEU A 38 12.62 11.16 19.57
N ARG A 39 13.86 11.06 20.07
CA ARG A 39 14.79 12.18 20.06
C ARG A 39 15.00 12.56 18.58
N PHE A 40 14.01 13.23 17.98
CA PHE A 40 14.30 14.34 17.10
C PHE A 40 14.99 15.38 17.98
N ALA A 41 16.26 15.10 18.34
CA ALA A 41 17.17 16.14 18.75
C ALA A 41 17.00 17.22 17.70
N SER A 42 16.55 18.40 18.14
CA SER A 42 16.20 19.54 17.31
C SER A 42 17.22 19.67 16.19
N GLN A 43 16.96 19.01 15.06
CA GLN A 43 17.78 19.16 13.88
C GLN A 43 17.49 20.60 13.50
N THR A 44 18.48 21.45 13.68
CA THR A 44 18.46 22.80 13.17
C THR A 44 18.25 22.64 11.67
N PHE A 45 16.98 22.73 11.25
CA PHE A 45 16.62 22.65 9.86
C PHE A 45 17.34 23.81 9.19
N THR A 46 18.30 23.46 8.33
CA THR A 46 18.94 24.44 7.47
C THR A 46 17.87 25.08 6.60
N ALA A 47 18.02 26.36 6.30
CA ALA A 47 17.08 27.04 5.43
C ALA A 47 16.98 26.25 4.10
N PRO A 48 15.78 26.07 3.54
CA PRO A 48 15.60 25.46 2.24
C PRO A 48 16.50 26.14 1.20
N SER A 49 17.03 25.35 0.25
CA SER A 49 17.94 25.77 -0.82
C SER A 49 19.26 26.38 -0.35
N SER A 50 19.56 26.34 0.95
CA SER A 50 20.84 26.84 1.47
C SER A 50 21.99 25.88 1.15
N THR A 51 23.21 26.43 1.13
CA THR A 51 24.44 25.62 1.05
C THR A 51 24.50 24.55 2.16
N GLY A 52 23.92 24.83 3.34
CA GLY A 52 23.81 23.87 4.42
C GLY A 52 22.86 22.70 4.10
N ALA A 53 21.71 22.97 3.48
CA ALA A 53 20.78 21.94 3.03
C ALA A 53 21.39 21.04 1.94
N MET A 54 22.06 21.63 0.95
CA MET A 54 22.78 20.88 -0.08
C MET A 54 23.91 20.03 0.51
N ALA A 55 24.69 20.57 1.45
CA ALA A 55 25.77 19.83 2.11
C ALA A 55 25.23 18.64 2.92
N ALA A 56 24.11 18.83 3.63
CA ALA A 56 23.44 17.76 4.37
C ALA A 56 22.91 16.65 3.44
N TRP A 57 22.26 17.04 2.33
CA TRP A 57 21.82 16.10 1.29
C TRP A 57 22.99 15.28 0.73
N HIS A 58 24.09 15.93 0.31
CA HIS A 58 25.25 15.23 -0.23
C HIS A 58 25.93 14.33 0.80
N ALA A 59 25.99 14.74 2.07
CA ALA A 59 26.50 13.90 3.15
C ALA A 59 25.64 12.64 3.33
N ALA A 60 24.32 12.80 3.34
CA ALA A 60 23.40 11.67 3.43
C ALA A 60 23.49 10.74 2.21
N CYS A 61 23.65 11.27 0.98
CA CYS A 61 23.88 10.45 -0.20
C CYS A 61 25.18 9.63 -0.12
N ARG A 62 26.27 10.24 0.37
CA ARG A 62 27.53 9.51 0.58
C ARG A 62 27.36 8.39 1.61
N GLU A 63 26.70 8.69 2.73
CA GLU A 63 26.42 7.69 3.77
C GLU A 63 25.52 6.57 3.23
N HIS A 64 24.52 6.89 2.42
CA HIS A 64 23.67 5.91 1.74
C HIS A 64 24.50 4.99 0.86
N SER A 65 25.40 5.52 0.03
CA SER A 65 26.31 4.70 -0.79
C SER A 65 27.18 3.78 0.05
N ILE A 66 27.73 4.26 1.17
CA ILE A 66 28.55 3.44 2.09
C ILE A 66 27.71 2.30 2.68
N ARG A 67 26.51 2.60 3.19
CA ARG A 67 25.65 1.61 3.86
C ARG A 67 25.03 0.61 2.90
N THR A 68 24.87 0.97 1.63
CA THR A 68 24.29 0.10 0.61
C THR A 68 25.31 -0.64 -0.25
N ALA A 69 26.60 -0.25 -0.21
CA ALA A 69 27.66 -0.96 -0.94
C ALA A 69 27.73 -2.46 -0.60
N PRO A 70 27.68 -2.91 0.68
CA PRO A 70 27.68 -4.34 1.00
C PRO A 70 26.44 -5.08 0.48
N LEU A 71 25.33 -4.37 0.24
CA LEU A 71 24.10 -4.96 -0.32
C LEU A 71 24.19 -5.18 -1.83
N GLN A 72 25.20 -4.61 -2.49
CA GLN A 72 25.49 -4.90 -3.91
C GLN A 72 26.28 -6.20 -4.05
N ASP A 73 27.07 -6.57 -3.05
CA ASP A 73 27.84 -7.82 -2.99
C ASP A 73 26.96 -9.01 -2.58
N CYS A 74 25.93 -9.30 -3.37
CA CYS A 74 25.09 -10.49 -3.22
C CYS A 74 25.36 -11.45 -4.38
N PRO A 75 26.31 -12.41 -4.26
CA PRO A 75 26.71 -13.29 -5.36
C PRO A 75 25.55 -14.06 -5.99
N ALA A 76 24.54 -14.40 -5.19
CA ALA A 76 23.36 -15.10 -5.67
C ALA A 76 22.50 -14.26 -6.64
N LEU A 77 22.58 -12.92 -6.56
CA LEU A 77 21.87 -11.99 -7.43
C LEU A 77 22.75 -11.44 -8.57
N MET A 78 24.03 -11.79 -8.62
CA MET A 78 24.93 -11.34 -9.68
C MET A 78 24.63 -12.06 -10.99
N ARG A 79 24.51 -11.28 -12.06
CA ARG A 79 24.41 -11.76 -13.44
C ARG A 79 25.79 -11.95 -14.04
N GLU A 80 25.88 -12.74 -15.11
CA GLU A 80 27.14 -12.98 -15.83
C GLU A 80 27.76 -11.69 -16.40
N ASN A 81 26.94 -10.69 -16.71
CA ASN A 81 27.38 -9.39 -17.21
C ASN A 81 27.79 -8.40 -16.11
N GLY A 82 27.77 -8.81 -14.84
CA GLY A 82 28.11 -7.97 -13.69
C GLY A 82 26.95 -7.14 -13.12
N ASP A 83 25.76 -7.17 -13.72
CA ASP A 83 24.58 -6.51 -13.17
C ASP A 83 24.00 -7.30 -11.99
N VAL A 84 23.24 -6.63 -11.12
CA VAL A 84 22.51 -7.28 -10.02
C VAL A 84 21.04 -7.43 -10.38
N TRP A 85 20.47 -8.61 -10.14
CA TRP A 85 19.03 -8.83 -10.23
C TRP A 85 18.25 -7.92 -9.27
N SER A 86 17.25 -7.23 -9.81
CA SER A 86 16.20 -6.50 -9.09
C SER A 86 14.90 -7.29 -9.16
N THR A 87 13.93 -7.00 -8.30
CA THR A 87 12.58 -7.59 -8.38
C THR A 87 11.97 -7.37 -9.77
N ARG A 88 12.11 -6.14 -10.28
CA ARG A 88 11.67 -5.77 -11.63
C ARG A 88 12.37 -6.56 -12.73
N SER A 89 13.70 -6.64 -12.74
CA SER A 89 14.42 -7.33 -13.80
C SER A 89 14.24 -8.85 -13.74
N LEU A 90 14.05 -9.43 -12.55
CA LEU A 90 13.66 -10.84 -12.40
C LEU A 90 12.30 -11.12 -13.00
N PHE A 91 11.31 -10.26 -12.75
CA PHE A 91 9.97 -10.42 -13.33
C PHE A 91 10.02 -10.33 -14.86
N GLN A 92 10.75 -9.36 -15.41
CA GLN A 92 10.93 -9.21 -16.85
C GLN A 92 11.64 -10.43 -17.47
N ALA A 93 12.66 -10.98 -16.81
CA ALA A 93 13.37 -12.17 -17.28
C ALA A 93 12.48 -13.42 -17.24
N LEU A 94 11.60 -13.54 -16.24
CA LEU A 94 10.63 -14.63 -16.17
C LEU A 94 9.61 -14.53 -17.32
N GLU A 95 9.09 -13.33 -17.59
CA GLU A 95 8.16 -13.10 -18.71
C GLU A 95 8.80 -13.39 -20.07
N ALA A 96 10.09 -13.06 -20.23
CA ALA A 96 10.86 -13.33 -21.44
C ALA A 96 11.23 -14.82 -21.61
N GLY A 97 11.11 -15.63 -20.55
CA GLY A 97 11.57 -17.02 -20.54
C GLY A 97 13.08 -17.21 -20.36
N ASP A 98 13.80 -16.14 -19.97
CA ASP A 98 15.24 -16.15 -19.75
C ASP A 98 15.65 -16.86 -18.45
N ILE A 99 14.72 -16.97 -17.50
CA ILE A 99 14.89 -17.73 -16.25
C ILE A 99 13.70 -18.66 -16.04
N THR A 100 13.94 -19.76 -15.35
CA THR A 100 12.87 -20.69 -14.95
C THR A 100 12.06 -20.15 -13.77
N VAL A 101 10.83 -20.66 -13.58
CA VAL A 101 10.01 -20.37 -12.39
C VAL A 101 10.75 -20.73 -11.09
N SER A 102 11.53 -21.82 -11.11
CA SER A 102 12.33 -22.26 -9.96
C SER A 102 13.42 -21.24 -9.60
N GLU A 103 14.11 -20.69 -10.62
CA GLU A 103 15.09 -19.62 -10.42
C GLU A 103 14.44 -18.34 -9.92
N TYR A 104 13.28 -17.95 -10.48
CA TYR A 104 12.54 -16.80 -10.00
C TYR A 104 12.16 -16.94 -8.52
N VAL A 105 11.57 -18.08 -8.12
CA VAL A 105 11.19 -18.36 -6.72
C VAL A 105 12.40 -18.30 -5.78
N ARG A 106 13.56 -18.75 -6.24
CA ARG A 106 14.80 -18.70 -5.46
C ARG A 106 15.37 -17.27 -5.33
N LEU A 107 15.35 -16.49 -6.40
CA LEU A 107 16.01 -15.18 -6.48
C LEU A 107 15.13 -14.02 -5.98
N HIS A 108 13.81 -14.09 -6.20
CA HIS A 108 12.89 -13.00 -5.88
C HIS A 108 12.91 -12.58 -4.39
N PRO A 109 12.91 -13.50 -3.41
CA PRO A 109 13.00 -13.09 -2.00
C PRO A 109 14.29 -12.35 -1.66
N LEU A 110 15.42 -12.77 -2.25
CA LEU A 110 16.72 -12.12 -2.03
C LEU A 110 16.75 -10.70 -2.62
N ALA A 111 16.23 -10.54 -3.84
CA ALA A 111 16.11 -9.22 -4.47
C ALA A 111 15.17 -8.29 -3.69
N SER A 112 14.04 -8.82 -3.22
CA SER A 112 13.06 -8.09 -2.41
C SER A 112 13.64 -7.63 -1.08
N GLU A 113 14.35 -8.52 -0.36
CA GLU A 113 15.00 -8.17 0.90
C GLU A 113 16.06 -7.09 0.68
N ARG A 114 16.90 -7.24 -0.36
CA ARG A 114 17.89 -6.23 -0.74
C ARG A 114 17.22 -4.87 -0.96
N GLU A 115 16.22 -4.79 -1.83
CA GLU A 115 15.53 -3.52 -2.13
C GLU A 115 14.86 -2.91 -0.90
N LEU A 116 14.27 -3.74 -0.02
CA LEU A 116 13.74 -3.29 1.26
C LEU A 116 14.83 -2.67 2.14
N ARG A 117 16.03 -3.25 2.18
CA ARG A 117 17.17 -2.66 2.91
C ARG A 117 17.63 -1.34 2.32
N PHE A 118 17.66 -1.19 1.00
CA PHE A 118 17.93 0.11 0.36
C PHE A 118 16.91 1.17 0.80
N ALA A 119 15.62 0.84 0.74
CA ALA A 119 14.55 1.74 1.16
C ALA A 119 14.65 2.12 2.65
N GLN A 120 14.99 1.16 3.52
CA GLN A 120 15.21 1.40 4.95
C GLN A 120 16.36 2.38 5.19
N VAL A 121 17.52 2.17 4.54
CA VAL A 121 18.67 3.08 4.67
C VAL A 121 18.31 4.48 4.17
N ALA A 122 17.62 4.60 3.04
CA ALA A 122 17.16 5.89 2.51
C ALA A 122 16.22 6.62 3.48
N HIS A 123 15.31 5.87 4.13
CA HIS A 123 14.40 6.42 5.13
C HIS A 123 15.13 6.87 6.40
N GLU A 124 16.02 6.03 6.94
CA GLU A 124 16.83 6.36 8.13
C GLU A 124 17.70 7.60 7.94
N LEU A 125 18.21 7.81 6.71
CA LEU A 125 18.99 8.98 6.34
C LEU A 125 18.12 10.18 5.94
N ASN A 126 16.79 10.05 6.01
CA ASN A 126 15.81 11.06 5.64
C ASN A 126 16.06 11.66 4.24
N LEU A 127 16.47 10.82 3.28
CA LEU A 127 16.91 11.27 1.96
C LEU A 127 15.84 12.10 1.25
N GLY A 128 14.58 11.67 1.28
CA GLY A 128 13.48 12.39 0.63
C GLY A 128 13.32 13.83 1.14
N SER A 129 13.32 14.04 2.46
CA SER A 129 13.17 15.38 3.04
C SER A 129 14.42 16.26 2.82
N LEU A 130 15.61 15.67 2.89
CA LEU A 130 16.86 16.39 2.63
C LEU A 130 16.97 16.83 1.16
N PHE A 131 16.55 15.98 0.22
CA PHE A 131 16.44 16.35 -1.19
C PHE A 131 15.47 17.51 -1.39
N ALA A 132 14.25 17.39 -0.84
CA ALA A 132 13.24 18.44 -0.95
C ALA A 132 13.73 19.78 -0.35
N SER A 133 14.45 19.74 0.77
CA SER A 133 15.05 20.93 1.37
C SER A 133 16.21 21.50 0.52
N ALA A 134 17.11 20.65 0.01
CA ALA A 134 18.28 21.09 -0.75
C ALA A 134 17.93 21.77 -2.09
N TYR A 135 16.83 21.37 -2.72
CA TYR A 135 16.41 21.83 -4.05
C TYR A 135 15.05 22.52 -4.04
N ALA A 136 14.63 23.12 -2.93
CA ALA A 136 13.32 23.76 -2.82
C ALA A 136 13.11 24.88 -3.87
N ASP A 137 14.18 25.55 -4.31
CA ASP A 137 14.13 26.62 -5.31
C ASP A 137 13.99 26.08 -6.75
N GLU A 138 14.38 24.82 -7.01
CA GLU A 138 14.15 24.17 -8.30
C GLU A 138 12.67 23.78 -8.49
N TYR A 139 11.91 23.76 -7.40
CA TYR A 139 10.49 23.42 -7.36
C TYR A 139 9.72 24.46 -6.53
N PRO A 140 9.66 25.74 -6.97
CA PRO A 140 9.04 26.79 -6.20
C PRO A 140 7.58 26.43 -5.92
N ILE A 141 7.25 26.31 -4.63
CA ILE A 141 5.87 26.19 -4.18
C ILE A 141 5.27 27.58 -4.35
N GLU A 142 4.40 27.77 -5.35
CA GLU A 142 3.63 29.00 -5.47
C GLU A 142 2.91 29.25 -4.14
N LYS A 143 3.09 30.46 -3.57
CA LYS A 143 2.36 30.85 -2.37
C LYS A 143 0.87 30.75 -2.68
N PHE A 144 0.21 29.79 -2.05
CA PHE A 144 -1.23 29.63 -2.15
C PHE A 144 -1.90 30.89 -1.58
N GLU A 145 -2.34 31.79 -2.44
CA GLU A 145 -3.33 32.78 -2.06
C GLU A 145 -4.67 32.03 -2.00
N PRO A 146 -5.30 31.91 -0.81
CA PRO A 146 -6.60 31.26 -0.72
C PRO A 146 -7.59 32.07 -1.55
N ALA A 147 -7.92 31.55 -2.74
CA ALA A 147 -9.00 32.08 -3.55
C ALA A 147 -10.25 32.12 -2.64
N SER A 148 -10.86 33.31 -2.56
CA SER A 148 -12.06 33.56 -1.77
C SER A 148 -13.11 32.49 -2.09
N ALA A 149 -13.27 31.52 -1.17
CA ALA A 149 -14.08 30.35 -1.39
C ALA A 149 -15.54 30.68 -1.08
N GLU A 150 -16.30 31.06 -2.09
CA GLU A 150 -17.74 30.78 -2.09
C GLU A 150 -17.92 29.26 -2.02
N ALA A 151 -18.58 28.79 -0.95
CA ALA A 151 -18.82 27.37 -0.73
C ALA A 151 -19.66 26.80 -1.89
N PRO A 152 -19.16 25.80 -2.64
CA PRO A 152 -19.90 25.23 -3.76
C PRO A 152 -21.17 24.56 -3.26
N THR A 153 -22.28 24.90 -3.92
CA THR A 153 -23.61 24.36 -3.65
C THR A 153 -23.63 22.85 -3.89
N ARG A 154 -24.27 22.12 -2.97
CA ARG A 154 -24.42 20.66 -3.00
C ARG A 154 -24.95 20.12 -4.34
N HIS A 155 -24.20 19.16 -4.88
CA HIS A 155 -24.67 17.93 -5.54
C HIS A 155 -25.07 17.97 -7.03
N GLN A 156 -24.19 18.45 -7.90
CA GLN A 156 -24.02 17.80 -9.20
C GLN A 156 -22.73 16.99 -9.16
N LEU A 157 -22.83 15.67 -9.33
CA LEU A 157 -21.66 14.83 -9.55
C LEU A 157 -20.94 15.36 -10.79
N SER A 158 -19.62 15.50 -10.72
CA SER A 158 -18.84 15.80 -11.93
C SER A 158 -19.10 14.71 -12.98
N PRO A 159 -19.04 15.02 -14.29
CA PRO A 159 -19.19 14.02 -15.35
C PRO A 159 -18.27 12.80 -15.15
N ASP A 160 -17.07 13.03 -14.63
CA ASP A 160 -16.08 12.00 -14.33
C ASP A 160 -16.56 11.06 -13.23
N ARG A 161 -17.12 11.60 -12.14
CA ARG A 161 -17.67 10.80 -11.06
C ARG A 161 -18.91 10.02 -11.51
N ALA A 162 -19.75 10.60 -12.36
CA ALA A 162 -20.91 9.90 -12.94
C ALA A 162 -20.47 8.69 -13.81
N TRP A 163 -19.42 8.85 -14.60
CA TRP A 163 -18.84 7.75 -15.37
C TRP A 163 -18.27 6.65 -14.47
N VAL A 164 -17.52 7.02 -13.43
CA VAL A 164 -16.94 6.08 -12.45
C VAL A 164 -18.04 5.22 -11.82
N VAL A 165 -19.11 5.86 -11.32
CA VAL A 165 -20.23 5.16 -10.71
C VAL A 165 -20.90 4.22 -11.73
N ALA A 166 -21.17 4.68 -12.95
CA ALA A 166 -21.79 3.86 -13.98
C ALA A 166 -20.94 2.62 -14.34
N GLN A 167 -19.62 2.77 -14.48
CA GLN A 167 -18.71 1.66 -14.74
C GLN A 167 -18.64 0.69 -13.56
N ALA A 168 -18.57 1.23 -12.34
CA ALA A 168 -18.58 0.39 -11.15
C ALA A 168 -19.88 -0.41 -11.09
N THR A 169 -21.05 0.20 -11.30
CA THR A 169 -22.38 -0.44 -11.30
C THR A 169 -22.50 -1.58 -12.30
N ALA A 170 -21.81 -1.53 -13.43
CA ALA A 170 -21.83 -2.60 -14.44
C ALA A 170 -21.18 -3.91 -13.96
N VAL A 171 -20.39 -3.89 -12.87
CA VAL A 171 -19.86 -5.09 -12.24
C VAL A 171 -20.98 -5.74 -11.42
N ASP A 172 -21.45 -6.89 -11.87
CA ASP A 172 -22.40 -7.71 -11.13
C ASP A 172 -21.69 -8.48 -10.01
N LEU A 173 -22.22 -8.37 -8.80
CA LEU A 173 -21.70 -8.99 -7.58
C LEU A 173 -22.70 -9.97 -6.95
N SER A 174 -23.93 -10.10 -7.50
CA SER A 174 -25.03 -10.80 -6.82
C SER A 174 -24.80 -12.30 -6.65
N ASP A 175 -24.03 -12.90 -7.55
CA ASP A 175 -23.82 -14.35 -7.56
C ASP A 175 -22.51 -14.78 -6.87
N LEU A 176 -21.76 -13.81 -6.32
CA LEU A 176 -20.50 -14.08 -5.65
C LEU A 176 -20.72 -14.49 -4.19
N THR A 177 -19.98 -15.50 -3.75
CA THR A 177 -19.90 -15.92 -2.34
C THR A 177 -19.07 -14.92 -1.52
N ILE A 178 -19.18 -14.96 -0.18
CA ILE A 178 -18.36 -14.13 0.71
C ILE A 178 -16.87 -14.33 0.44
N VAL A 179 -16.43 -15.56 0.14
CA VAL A 179 -15.02 -15.87 -0.18
C VAL A 179 -14.56 -15.16 -1.45
N GLN A 180 -15.40 -15.21 -2.50
CA GLN A 180 -15.09 -14.57 -3.77
C GLN A 180 -15.09 -13.05 -3.64
N LEU A 181 -16.06 -12.50 -2.92
CA LEU A 181 -16.11 -11.07 -2.62
C LEU A 181 -14.90 -10.61 -1.80
N HIS A 182 -14.51 -11.36 -0.77
CA HIS A 182 -13.33 -11.07 0.05
C HIS A 182 -12.05 -11.03 -0.79
N ASN A 183 -11.83 -12.05 -1.63
CA ASN A 183 -10.69 -12.07 -2.54
C ASN A 183 -10.76 -10.89 -3.52
N LEU A 184 -11.92 -10.63 -4.12
CA LEU A 184 -12.09 -9.55 -5.08
C LEU A 184 -11.84 -8.17 -4.44
N TYR A 185 -12.23 -7.98 -3.17
CA TYR A 185 -11.92 -6.78 -2.40
C TYR A 185 -10.43 -6.52 -2.35
N ASP A 186 -9.62 -7.51 -1.95
CA ASP A 186 -8.16 -7.37 -1.84
C ASP A 186 -7.51 -7.05 -3.19
N HIS A 187 -8.03 -7.59 -4.31
CA HIS A 187 -7.54 -7.26 -5.64
C HIS A 187 -7.87 -5.82 -6.03
N PHE A 188 -9.10 -5.36 -5.81
CA PHE A 188 -9.47 -3.98 -6.16
C PHE A 188 -8.84 -2.95 -5.24
N ASP A 189 -8.56 -3.30 -3.99
CA ASP A 189 -7.77 -2.46 -3.08
C ASP A 189 -6.34 -2.29 -3.59
N ALA A 190 -5.68 -3.39 -3.96
CA ALA A 190 -4.34 -3.34 -4.55
C ALA A 190 -4.31 -2.56 -5.87
N VAL A 191 -5.31 -2.73 -6.74
CA VAL A 191 -5.41 -1.98 -8.00
C VAL A 191 -5.60 -0.48 -7.76
N ALA A 192 -6.45 -0.09 -6.80
CA ALA A 192 -6.63 1.32 -6.44
C ALA A 192 -5.32 1.93 -5.93
N GLU A 193 -4.59 1.24 -5.04
CA GLU A 193 -3.29 1.69 -4.54
C GLU A 193 -2.24 1.82 -5.65
N ILE A 194 -2.19 0.87 -6.59
CA ILE A 194 -1.30 0.95 -7.75
C ILE A 194 -1.64 2.20 -8.58
N TRP A 195 -2.92 2.44 -8.88
CA TRP A 195 -3.31 3.62 -9.63
C TRP A 195 -3.04 4.92 -8.88
N CYS A 196 -3.21 4.95 -7.56
CA CYS A 196 -2.81 6.08 -6.71
C CYS A 196 -1.31 6.38 -6.82
N ALA A 197 -0.47 5.34 -6.82
CA ALA A 197 0.96 5.50 -7.01
C ALA A 197 1.30 6.01 -8.42
N VAL A 198 0.55 5.59 -9.44
CA VAL A 198 0.70 6.04 -10.84
C VAL A 198 0.23 7.49 -11.01
N SER A 199 -0.91 7.88 -10.40
CA SER A 199 -1.44 9.25 -10.45
C SER A 199 -0.53 10.24 -9.70
N SER A 200 0.28 9.72 -8.77
CA SER A 200 1.30 10.48 -8.04
C SER A 200 2.60 10.70 -8.82
N GLN A 201 2.75 10.15 -10.04
CA GLN A 201 3.98 10.32 -10.81
C GLN A 201 4.13 11.74 -11.38
N PRO A 202 5.37 12.25 -11.56
CA PRO A 202 5.59 13.60 -12.09
C PRO A 202 4.99 13.87 -13.48
N TRP A 203 4.77 12.82 -14.28
CA TRP A 203 4.16 12.94 -15.61
C TRP A 203 2.64 13.07 -15.57
N ALA A 204 1.97 12.72 -14.47
CA ALA A 204 0.51 12.82 -14.31
C ALA A 204 0.07 14.23 -13.85
N ASN A 205 0.99 15.00 -13.27
CA ASN A 205 0.71 16.34 -12.77
C ASN A 205 1.10 17.43 -13.80
N LYS A 206 0.34 18.53 -13.80
CA LYS A 206 0.70 19.77 -14.51
C LYS A 206 1.81 20.50 -13.78
N ASP A 207 1.70 20.53 -12.45
CA ASP A 207 2.58 21.28 -11.57
C ASP A 207 3.35 20.29 -10.69
N ARG A 208 4.69 20.28 -10.77
CA ARG A 208 5.53 19.34 -10.01
C ARG A 208 5.72 19.73 -8.53
N GLY A 209 5.11 20.83 -8.06
CA GLY A 209 5.33 21.40 -6.73
C GLY A 209 4.07 21.84 -5.97
N GLY A 210 2.88 21.58 -6.50
CA GLY A 210 1.62 21.91 -5.82
C GLY A 210 1.29 20.92 -4.69
N TRP A 211 0.75 21.42 -3.58
CA TRP A 211 0.20 20.58 -2.50
C TRP A 211 -1.06 19.81 -2.93
N PHE A 212 -1.73 20.27 -4.00
CA PHE A 212 -2.88 19.62 -4.61
C PHE A 212 -2.49 18.99 -5.94
N ARG A 213 -3.03 17.80 -6.23
CA ARG A 213 -2.83 17.11 -7.52
C ARG A 213 -3.50 17.91 -8.63
N ASN A 214 -2.75 18.76 -9.31
CA ASN A 214 -3.23 19.47 -10.50
C ASN A 214 -3.00 18.58 -11.72
N LEU A 215 -3.92 17.65 -11.96
CA LEU A 215 -3.72 16.60 -12.95
C LEU A 215 -3.78 17.12 -14.39
N ASN A 216 -2.81 16.70 -15.21
CA ASN A 216 -2.87 16.92 -16.66
C ASN A 216 -3.84 15.93 -17.32
N ALA A 217 -3.92 15.92 -18.66
CA ALA A 217 -4.86 15.04 -19.34
C ALA A 217 -4.60 13.55 -19.06
N GLY A 218 -3.33 13.13 -19.01
CA GLY A 218 -2.96 11.75 -18.67
C GLY A 218 -3.22 11.43 -17.20
N GLY A 219 -2.88 12.34 -16.29
CA GLY A 219 -3.16 12.16 -14.86
C GLY A 219 -4.65 11.99 -14.55
N ARG A 220 -5.53 12.75 -15.21
CA ARG A 220 -6.99 12.60 -15.04
C ARG A 220 -7.51 11.23 -15.51
N ILE A 221 -6.88 10.60 -16.50
CA ILE A 221 -7.27 9.25 -16.92
C ILE A 221 -6.91 8.25 -15.82
N VAL A 222 -5.71 8.35 -15.26
CA VAL A 222 -5.25 7.47 -14.17
C VAL A 222 -6.09 7.65 -12.91
N ASP A 223 -6.33 8.89 -12.50
CA ASP A 223 -7.15 9.24 -11.34
C ASP A 223 -8.57 8.71 -11.48
N ARG A 224 -9.13 8.74 -12.70
CA ARG A 224 -10.43 8.14 -12.98
C ARG A 224 -10.43 6.61 -12.85
N GLU A 225 -9.32 5.94 -13.20
CA GLU A 225 -9.17 4.49 -13.02
C GLU A 225 -8.94 4.11 -11.54
N GLU A 226 -8.21 4.94 -10.79
CA GLU A 226 -8.11 4.86 -9.33
C GLU A 226 -9.51 4.94 -8.69
N ASP A 227 -10.27 5.97 -9.01
CA ASP A 227 -11.65 6.18 -8.54
C ASP A 227 -12.58 5.02 -8.92
N ARG A 228 -12.46 4.49 -10.14
CA ARG A 228 -13.24 3.34 -10.59
C ARG A 228 -12.94 2.08 -9.79
N ALA A 229 -11.65 1.80 -9.54
CA ALA A 229 -11.24 0.66 -8.74
C ALA A 229 -11.70 0.80 -7.28
N ALA A 230 -11.54 2.00 -6.70
CA ALA A 230 -12.01 2.31 -5.36
C ALA A 230 -13.54 2.18 -5.25
N GLU A 231 -14.30 2.64 -6.24
CA GLU A 231 -15.76 2.51 -6.24
C GLU A 231 -16.21 1.05 -6.30
N ILE A 232 -15.56 0.22 -7.13
CA ILE A 232 -15.86 -1.23 -7.17
C ILE A 232 -15.54 -1.88 -5.82
N ARG A 233 -14.38 -1.57 -5.20
CA ARG A 233 -14.04 -2.02 -3.85
C ARG A 233 -15.10 -1.65 -2.83
N ASN A 234 -15.58 -0.40 -2.85
CA ASN A 234 -16.63 0.08 -1.95
C ASN A 234 -17.94 -0.69 -2.15
N ARG A 235 -18.33 -0.97 -3.40
CA ARG A 235 -19.49 -1.81 -3.72
C ARG A 235 -19.33 -3.25 -3.22
N ILE A 236 -18.14 -3.82 -3.30
CA ILE A 236 -17.85 -5.16 -2.77
C ILE A 236 -18.03 -5.19 -1.25
N ALA A 237 -17.51 -4.18 -0.52
CA ALA A 237 -17.69 -4.08 0.92
C ALA A 237 -19.18 -3.95 1.30
N ALA A 238 -19.93 -3.10 0.57
CA ALA A 238 -21.37 -2.96 0.75
C ALA A 238 -22.12 -4.27 0.50
N GLU A 239 -21.75 -5.00 -0.56
CA GLU A 239 -22.35 -6.31 -0.87
C GLU A 239 -22.07 -7.32 0.24
N ILE A 240 -20.80 -7.45 0.68
CA ILE A 240 -20.39 -8.32 1.80
C ILE A 240 -21.17 -8.00 3.08
N GLN A 241 -21.43 -6.72 3.35
CA GLN A 241 -22.18 -6.30 4.53
C GLN A 241 -23.59 -6.91 4.57
N THR A 242 -24.24 -7.06 3.41
CA THR A 242 -25.61 -7.63 3.29
C THR A 242 -25.64 -9.15 3.35
N ARG A 243 -24.51 -9.83 3.15
CA ARG A 243 -24.44 -11.29 3.13
C ARG A 243 -24.47 -11.87 4.53
N THR A 244 -25.26 -12.93 4.71
CA THR A 244 -25.27 -13.72 5.95
C THR A 244 -24.26 -14.86 5.82
N PRO A 245 -23.22 -14.93 6.69
CA PRO A 245 -22.26 -16.02 6.65
C PRO A 245 -22.90 -17.36 7.05
N THR A 246 -22.57 -18.42 6.31
CA THR A 246 -23.06 -19.79 6.57
C THR A 246 -22.10 -20.62 7.44
N SER A 247 -20.88 -20.13 7.64
CA SER A 247 -19.84 -20.77 8.45
C SER A 247 -19.06 -19.74 9.27
N GLU A 248 -18.33 -20.22 10.28
CA GLU A 248 -17.40 -19.40 11.05
C GLU A 248 -16.31 -18.79 10.17
N LEU A 249 -15.81 -19.55 9.20
CA LEU A 249 -14.80 -19.06 8.26
C LEU A 249 -15.32 -17.92 7.38
N GLU A 250 -16.54 -18.04 6.85
CA GLU A 250 -17.19 -16.95 6.11
C GLU A 250 -17.46 -15.72 6.97
N ARG A 251 -17.87 -15.93 8.23
CA ARG A 251 -18.04 -14.82 9.19
C ARG A 251 -16.74 -14.08 9.39
N ASP A 252 -15.63 -14.81 9.56
CA ASP A 252 -14.32 -14.22 9.79
C ASP A 252 -13.84 -13.44 8.54
N TRP A 253 -14.01 -13.98 7.33
CA TRP A 253 -13.68 -13.26 6.09
C TRP A 253 -14.53 -12.00 5.89
N ARG A 254 -15.84 -12.06 6.18
CA ARG A 254 -16.73 -10.90 6.16
C ARG A 254 -16.23 -9.82 7.12
N LEU A 255 -15.97 -10.18 8.37
CA LEU A 255 -15.48 -9.24 9.39
C LEU A 255 -14.13 -8.64 9.01
N GLU A 256 -13.20 -9.44 8.49
CA GLU A 256 -11.89 -8.96 8.04
C GLU A 256 -12.04 -7.89 6.95
N THR A 257 -12.87 -8.14 5.92
CA THR A 257 -13.09 -7.17 4.85
C THR A 257 -13.73 -5.88 5.37
N LEU A 258 -14.75 -5.98 6.23
CA LEU A 258 -15.41 -4.80 6.78
C LEU A 258 -14.48 -3.98 7.69
N ILE A 259 -13.59 -4.64 8.44
CA ILE A 259 -12.55 -3.95 9.23
C ILE A 259 -11.57 -3.22 8.32
N LYS A 260 -11.05 -3.89 7.27
CA LYS A 260 -10.15 -3.27 6.28
C LYS A 260 -10.80 -2.03 5.66
N PHE A 261 -12.06 -2.16 5.26
CA PHE A 261 -12.84 -1.08 4.66
C PHE A 261 -13.01 0.11 5.61
N GLU A 262 -13.44 -0.13 6.85
CA GLU A 262 -13.64 0.93 7.85
C GLU A 262 -12.32 1.63 8.22
N LEU A 263 -11.23 0.87 8.36
CA LEU A 263 -9.91 1.45 8.61
C LEU A 263 -9.41 2.29 7.43
N LEU A 264 -9.77 1.93 6.21
CA LEU A 264 -9.40 2.71 5.04
C LEU A 264 -10.20 4.02 4.95
N CYS A 265 -11.51 3.98 5.23
CA CYS A 265 -12.37 5.16 5.14
C CYS A 265 -12.17 6.14 6.31
N GLU A 266 -12.11 5.63 7.54
CA GLU A 266 -12.18 6.46 8.76
C GLU A 266 -10.90 6.40 9.59
N THR A 267 -9.90 5.60 9.20
CA THR A 267 -8.69 5.30 9.99
C THR A 267 -8.97 4.70 11.38
N SER A 268 -10.24 4.37 11.66
CA SER A 268 -10.70 3.97 12.99
C SER A 268 -12.03 3.23 12.94
N LEU A 269 -12.21 2.23 13.80
CA LEU A 269 -13.50 1.54 14.01
C LEU A 269 -14.47 2.32 14.93
N ARG A 270 -14.12 3.55 15.35
CA ARG A 270 -14.93 4.31 16.33
C ARG A 270 -16.33 4.62 15.82
N HIS A 271 -16.50 4.78 14.51
CA HIS A 271 -17.75 5.15 13.88
C HIS A 271 -18.62 3.96 13.45
N ALA A 272 -18.13 2.72 13.65
CA ALA A 272 -18.85 1.47 13.37
C ALA A 272 -19.14 0.65 14.64
N PRO A 273 -20.05 1.09 15.53
CA PRO A 273 -20.33 0.40 16.79
C PRO A 273 -20.92 -1.00 16.60
N GLU A 274 -21.70 -1.22 15.54
CA GLU A 274 -22.29 -2.51 15.20
C GLU A 274 -21.21 -3.53 14.80
N LEU A 275 -20.29 -3.14 13.91
CA LEU A 275 -19.16 -3.98 13.51
C LEU A 275 -18.29 -4.36 14.72
N ARG A 276 -18.04 -3.42 15.63
CA ARG A 276 -17.30 -3.70 16.87
C ARG A 276 -18.00 -4.70 17.78
N ALA A 277 -19.32 -4.61 17.90
CA ALA A 277 -20.11 -5.56 18.68
C ALA A 277 -20.04 -6.96 18.06
N GLU A 278 -20.16 -7.06 16.73
CA GLU A 278 -20.05 -8.32 15.99
C GLU A 278 -18.64 -8.95 16.15
N ILE A 279 -17.58 -8.15 16.06
CA ILE A 279 -16.20 -8.58 16.32
C ILE A 279 -16.05 -9.13 17.75
N ALA A 280 -16.57 -8.42 18.74
CA ALA A 280 -16.49 -8.85 20.14
C ALA A 280 -17.22 -10.17 20.36
N GLN A 281 -18.39 -10.34 19.74
CA GLN A 281 -19.17 -11.59 19.78
C GLN A 281 -18.44 -12.75 19.06
N ALA A 282 -17.84 -12.49 17.91
CA ALA A 282 -17.18 -13.52 17.10
C ALA A 282 -15.84 -13.98 17.70
N TRP A 283 -15.02 -13.04 18.20
CA TRP A 283 -13.63 -13.32 18.58
C TRP A 283 -13.34 -13.20 20.08
N GLY A 284 -14.32 -12.83 20.90
CA GLY A 284 -14.19 -12.80 22.37
C GLY A 284 -13.24 -11.72 22.87
N ALA A 285 -13.52 -10.47 22.49
CA ALA A 285 -12.75 -9.29 22.92
C ALA A 285 -13.00 -8.92 24.40
#